data_AF-A0A1E1XIX6-F1
#
_entry.id   AF-A0A1E1XIX6-F1
#
_cell.length_a   1.000
_cell.length_b   1.000
_cell.length_c   1.000
_cell.angle_alpha   90.00
_cell.angle_beta   90.00
_cell.angle_gamma   90.00
#
_symmetry.space_group_name_H-M   'P 1'
#
loop_
_entity.id
_entity.type
_entity.pdbx_description
1 polymer ?
#
loop_
_entity_poly.entity_id
_entity_poly.type
_entity_poly.pdbx_seq_one_letter_code
_entity_poly.pdbx_strand_id
1 'polypeptide(L)'
;TKGANLNIIACMSANGVVHWTVVDKVYWVIFNEFFSDISARVESEEPGSEAVFIFDNAPAHSHVEQASLACQLHSIKRLPPCSPFFNPIEEVLSKFKSEVKAFLSERRDLALITPPGLTKREHRRSLLVDAARHSMQQIQRVECAAFDRRNFSFIPAALREDDM
;
A
#
# COMPACT_ATOMS: atom_id res chain seq x y z
N THR A 1 26.49 -10.23 1.04
CA THR A 1 25.52 -9.71 0.05
C THR A 1 24.26 -9.26 0.77
N LYS A 2 23.79 -8.03 0.55
CA LYS A 2 22.50 -7.55 1.07
C LYS A 2 21.37 -8.43 0.51
N GLY A 3 20.33 -8.68 1.31
CA GLY A 3 19.14 -9.40 0.86
C GLY A 3 18.41 -8.63 -0.25
N ALA A 4 17.67 -9.34 -1.11
CA ALA A 4 16.81 -8.68 -2.09
C ALA A 4 15.64 -7.99 -1.39
N ASN A 5 15.31 -6.77 -1.83
CA ASN A 5 14.13 -6.06 -1.37
C ASN A 5 12.89 -6.54 -2.12
N LEU A 6 11.74 -6.45 -1.46
CA LEU A 6 10.43 -6.59 -2.06
C LEU A 6 9.79 -5.21 -2.15
N ASN A 7 9.21 -4.86 -3.29
CA ASN A 7 8.39 -3.66 -3.40
C ASN A 7 6.92 -4.06 -3.37
N ILE A 8 6.12 -3.27 -2.67
CA ILE A 8 4.67 -3.42 -2.61
C ILE A 8 4.01 -2.09 -2.94
N ILE A 9 2.85 -2.17 -3.59
CA ILE A 9 1.93 -1.03 -3.77
C ILE A 9 0.62 -1.46 -3.12
N ALA A 10 0.01 -0.58 -2.34
CA ALA A 10 -1.22 -0.87 -1.61
C ALA A 10 -2.14 0.35 -1.61
N CYS A 11 -3.44 0.07 -1.60
CA CYS A 11 -4.51 1.04 -1.45
C CYS A 11 -5.42 0.59 -0.31
N MET A 12 -5.84 1.53 0.53
CA MET A 12 -6.78 1.29 1.62
C MET A 12 -7.96 2.25 1.55
N SER A 13 -9.04 1.86 2.19
CA SER A 13 -10.15 2.71 2.61
C SER A 13 -10.41 2.48 4.09
N ALA A 14 -11.34 3.23 4.67
CA ALA A 14 -11.81 2.99 6.03
C ALA A 14 -12.34 1.55 6.24
N ASN A 15 -12.77 0.87 5.16
CA ASN A 15 -13.27 -0.51 5.20
C ASN A 15 -12.18 -1.58 5.11
N GLY A 16 -10.91 -1.22 4.97
CA GLY A 16 -9.79 -2.15 4.87
C GLY A 16 -8.85 -1.87 3.70
N VAL A 17 -7.90 -2.79 3.47
CA VAL A 17 -7.06 -2.79 2.26
C VAL A 17 -7.94 -3.16 1.06
N VAL A 18 -8.03 -2.26 0.09
CA VAL A 18 -8.84 -2.41 -1.13
C VAL A 18 -8.11 -3.30 -2.14
N HIS A 19 -6.84 -2.99 -2.37
CA HIS A 19 -6.00 -3.73 -3.28
C HIS A 19 -4.52 -3.58 -2.90
N TRP A 20 -3.74 -4.60 -3.18
CA TRP A 20 -2.28 -4.54 -3.03
C TRP A 20 -1.64 -5.52 -3.99
N THR A 21 -0.39 -5.24 -4.36
CA THR A 21 0.40 -6.10 -5.24
C THR A 21 1.88 -6.05 -4.90
N VAL A 22 2.58 -7.11 -5.29
CA VAL A 22 4.04 -7.21 -5.21
C VAL A 22 4.61 -6.87 -6.57
N VAL A 23 5.57 -5.95 -6.61
CA VAL A 23 6.23 -5.55 -7.85
C VAL A 23 7.74 -5.63 -7.72
N ASP A 24 8.43 -5.81 -8.84
CA ASP A 24 9.89 -5.79 -8.83
C ASP A 24 10.44 -4.38 -8.72
N LYS A 25 9.78 -3.41 -9.35
CA LYS A 25 10.07 -1.98 -9.24
C LYS A 25 8.78 -1.18 -9.38
N VAL A 26 8.72 -0.02 -8.73
CA VAL A 26 7.60 0.91 -8.83
C VAL A 26 8.03 2.08 -9.72
N TYR A 27 7.37 2.25 -10.86
CA TYR A 27 7.46 3.41 -11.74
C TYR A 27 6.05 3.78 -12.22
N TRP A 28 5.91 4.95 -12.84
CA TRP A 28 4.59 5.54 -13.10
C TRP A 28 3.66 4.66 -13.93
N VAL A 29 4.18 3.90 -14.90
CA VAL A 29 3.35 2.98 -15.70
C VAL A 29 2.72 1.89 -14.83
N ILE A 30 3.53 1.25 -13.98
CA ILE A 30 3.06 0.20 -13.06
C ILE A 30 2.05 0.75 -12.05
N PHE A 31 2.28 1.98 -11.59
CA PHE A 31 1.34 2.64 -10.69
C PHE A 31 0.01 2.96 -11.39
N ASN A 32 0.04 3.42 -12.64
CA ASN A 32 -1.16 3.71 -13.41
C ASN A 32 -1.99 2.44 -13.69
N GLU A 33 -1.34 1.33 -14.02
CA GLU A 33 -2.01 0.02 -14.14
C GLU A 33 -2.69 -0.38 -12.83
N PHE A 34 -1.94 -0.35 -11.72
CA PHE A 34 -2.47 -0.62 -10.39
C PHE A 34 -3.64 0.31 -10.01
N PHE A 35 -3.56 1.58 -10.37
CA PHE A 35 -4.61 2.57 -10.09
C PHE A 35 -5.88 2.31 -10.92
N SER A 36 -5.74 1.99 -12.21
CA SER A 36 -6.88 1.62 -13.04
C SER A 36 -7.58 0.36 -12.53
N ASP A 37 -6.82 -0.62 -12.04
CA ASP A 37 -7.38 -1.82 -11.41
C ASP A 37 -8.19 -1.48 -10.14
N ILE A 38 -7.70 -0.57 -9.31
CA ILE A 38 -8.44 -0.10 -8.12
C ILE A 38 -9.72 0.62 -8.54
N SER A 39 -9.64 1.53 -9.51
CA SER A 39 -10.81 2.30 -9.97
C SER A 39 -11.90 1.36 -10.49
N ALA A 40 -11.52 0.36 -11.29
CA ALA A 40 -12.44 -0.68 -11.78
C ALA A 40 -13.00 -1.53 -10.64
N ARG A 41 -12.20 -1.84 -9.63
CA ARG A 41 -12.65 -2.61 -8.46
C ARG A 41 -13.67 -1.84 -7.63
N VAL A 42 -13.43 -0.56 -7.36
CA VAL A 42 -14.37 0.29 -6.61
C VAL A 42 -15.70 0.39 -7.34
N GLU A 43 -15.69 0.63 -8.66
CA GLU A 43 -16.92 0.66 -9.47
C GLU A 43 -17.63 -0.71 -9.51
N SER A 44 -16.89 -1.82 -9.45
CA SER A 44 -17.48 -3.17 -9.41
C SER A 44 -18.12 -3.49 -8.05
N GLU A 45 -17.48 -3.08 -6.95
CA GLU A 45 -17.96 -3.34 -5.58
C GLU A 45 -19.07 -2.36 -5.16
N GLU A 46 -19.00 -1.10 -5.60
CA GLU A 46 -19.96 -0.04 -5.29
C GLU A 46 -20.31 0.78 -6.57
N PRO A 47 -21.10 0.21 -7.50
CA PRO A 47 -21.39 0.84 -8.80
C PRO A 47 -22.03 2.23 -8.68
N GLY A 48 -21.50 3.18 -9.44
CA GLY A 48 -21.98 4.57 -9.46
C GLY A 48 -21.70 5.37 -8.18
N SER A 49 -20.86 4.86 -7.28
CA SER A 49 -20.42 5.62 -6.11
C SER A 49 -19.35 6.66 -6.48
N GLU A 50 -19.25 7.71 -5.69
CA GLU A 50 -18.15 8.67 -5.78
C GLU A 50 -16.99 8.18 -4.92
N ALA A 51 -15.82 8.04 -5.53
CA ALA A 51 -14.58 7.69 -4.84
C ALA A 51 -13.53 8.78 -5.01
N VAL A 52 -12.89 9.16 -3.92
CA VAL A 52 -11.78 10.11 -3.92
C VAL A 52 -10.49 9.34 -3.62
N PHE A 53 -9.60 9.30 -4.61
CA PHE A 53 -8.28 8.67 -4.47
C PHE A 53 -7.25 9.68 -4.01
N ILE A 54 -6.60 9.38 -2.89
CA ILE A 54 -5.62 10.26 -2.24
C ILE A 54 -4.26 9.59 -2.25
N PHE A 55 -3.22 10.32 -2.65
CA PHE A 55 -1.82 9.85 -2.60
C PHE A 55 -0.84 11.01 -2.41
N ASP A 56 0.38 10.67 -2.01
CA ASP A 56 1.49 11.61 -1.91
C ASP A 56 2.07 11.98 -3.29
N ASN A 57 3.10 12.82 -3.29
CA ASN A 57 3.79 13.28 -4.51
C ASN A 57 5.03 12.45 -4.84
N ALA A 58 5.05 11.15 -4.53
CA ALA A 58 6.16 10.28 -4.91
C ALA A 58 6.36 10.28 -6.45
N PRO A 59 7.60 10.11 -6.95
CA PRO A 59 7.88 10.11 -8.39
C PRO A 59 7.06 9.09 -9.19
N ALA A 60 6.68 7.97 -8.55
CA ALA A 60 5.81 6.96 -9.15
C ALA A 60 4.40 7.48 -9.46
N HIS A 61 3.92 8.52 -8.78
CA HIS A 61 2.58 9.05 -8.98
C HIS A 61 2.54 10.22 -9.97
N SER A 62 3.68 10.55 -10.61
CA SER A 62 3.83 11.76 -11.43
C SER A 62 2.87 11.88 -12.63
N HIS A 63 2.30 10.77 -13.10
CA HIS A 63 1.44 10.71 -14.29
C HIS A 63 0.10 10.02 -14.03
N VAL A 64 -0.33 9.92 -12.77
CA VAL A 64 -1.56 9.20 -12.38
C VAL A 64 -2.82 9.81 -12.98
N GLU A 65 -2.84 11.12 -13.24
CA GLU A 65 -3.95 11.80 -13.90
C GLU A 65 -4.16 11.33 -15.35
N GLN A 66 -3.20 10.61 -15.93
CA GLN A 66 -3.32 9.98 -17.25
C GLN A 66 -3.90 8.56 -17.18
N ALA A 67 -4.02 7.99 -15.98
CA ALA A 67 -4.59 6.66 -15.80
C ALA A 67 -6.11 6.70 -16.04
N SER A 68 -6.65 5.60 -16.55
CA SER A 68 -8.09 5.50 -16.82
C SER A 68 -8.85 5.30 -15.51
N LEU A 69 -9.92 6.10 -15.34
CA LEU A 69 -10.91 5.92 -14.28
C LEU A 69 -12.09 5.11 -14.83
N ALA A 70 -12.56 4.14 -14.06
CA ALA A 70 -13.72 3.32 -14.44
C ALA A 70 -15.05 4.08 -14.32
N CYS A 71 -15.10 5.13 -13.50
CA CYS A 71 -16.28 5.95 -13.25
C CYS A 71 -15.93 7.44 -13.34
N GLN A 72 -16.82 8.24 -13.95
CA GLN A 72 -16.65 9.69 -14.09
C GLN A 72 -16.81 10.44 -12.77
N LEU A 73 -17.43 9.82 -11.77
CA LEU A 73 -17.57 10.38 -10.42
C LEU A 73 -16.28 10.21 -9.61
N HIS A 74 -15.40 9.29 -9.99
CA HIS A 74 -14.13 9.14 -9.30
C HIS A 74 -13.24 10.36 -9.51
N SER A 75 -12.52 10.76 -8.47
CA SER A 75 -11.60 11.90 -8.53
C SER A 75 -10.27 11.61 -7.86
N ILE A 76 -9.26 12.37 -8.25
CA ILE A 76 -7.90 12.30 -7.75
C ILE A 76 -7.61 13.54 -6.89
N LYS A 77 -7.01 13.33 -5.72
CA LYS A 77 -6.47 14.39 -4.85
C LYS A 77 -5.05 14.05 -4.44
N ARG A 78 -4.20 15.08 -4.40
CA ARG A 78 -2.81 14.97 -3.92
C ARG A 78 -2.69 15.55 -2.53
N LEU A 79 -1.93 14.87 -1.68
CA LEU A 79 -1.53 15.42 -0.41
C LEU A 79 -0.52 16.57 -0.61
N PRO A 80 -0.51 17.58 0.27
CA PRO A 80 0.57 18.55 0.31
C PRO A 80 1.95 17.87 0.49
N PRO A 81 3.05 18.48 0.00
CA PRO A 81 4.39 17.96 0.24
C PRO A 81 4.68 17.70 1.72
N CYS A 82 5.49 16.67 2.02
CA CYS A 82 5.97 16.36 3.38
C CYS A 82 4.87 16.14 4.43
N SER A 83 3.72 15.58 4.04
CA SER A 83 2.58 15.39 4.95
C SER A 83 2.19 13.92 5.21
N PRO A 84 3.14 13.05 5.62
CA PRO A 84 2.88 11.62 5.82
C PRO A 84 1.82 11.36 6.92
N PHE A 85 1.62 12.30 7.86
CA PHE A 85 0.60 12.23 8.91
C PHE A 85 -0.84 12.39 8.39
N PHE A 86 -1.03 12.75 7.12
CA PHE A 86 -2.33 12.75 6.45
C PHE A 86 -2.53 11.54 5.52
N ASN A 87 -1.57 10.61 5.47
CA ASN A 87 -1.65 9.43 4.63
C ASN A 87 -1.89 8.15 5.47
N PRO A 88 -3.15 7.71 5.66
CA PRO A 88 -3.46 6.60 6.54
C PRO A 88 -2.85 5.26 6.09
N ILE A 89 -2.47 5.12 4.81
CA ILE A 89 -1.77 3.93 4.33
C ILE A 89 -0.41 3.72 5.01
N GLU A 90 0.23 4.77 5.54
CA GLU A 90 1.52 4.65 6.24
C GLU A 90 1.39 3.78 7.50
N GLU A 91 0.25 3.84 8.19
CA GLU A 91 -0.02 2.99 9.35
C GLU A 91 -0.21 1.52 8.92
N VAL A 92 -0.93 1.28 7.82
CA VAL A 92 -1.07 -0.05 7.21
C VAL A 92 0.29 -0.63 6.83
N LEU A 93 1.14 0.16 6.17
CA LEU A 93 2.48 -0.26 5.75
C LEU A 93 3.42 -0.47 6.94
N SER A 94 3.28 0.29 8.02
CA SER A 94 4.02 0.11 9.27
C SER A 94 3.64 -1.20 9.97
N LYS A 95 2.33 -1.48 10.08
CA LYS A 95 1.81 -2.74 10.63
C LYS A 95 2.25 -3.93 9.77
N PHE A 96 2.08 -3.84 8.46
CA PHE A 96 2.57 -4.82 7.49
C PHE A 96 4.05 -5.16 7.70
N LYS A 97 4.93 -4.16 7.78
CA LYS A 97 6.37 -4.38 7.99
C LYS A 97 6.64 -5.10 9.32
N SER A 98 5.84 -4.81 10.34
CA SER A 98 5.97 -5.46 11.65
C SER A 98 5.54 -6.93 11.59
N GLU A 99 4.42 -7.24 10.94
CA GLU A 99 3.96 -8.61 10.71
C GLU A 99 4.94 -9.43 9.85
N VAL A 100 5.49 -8.83 8.78
CA VAL A 100 6.51 -9.49 7.94
C VAL A 100 7.74 -9.86 8.77
N LYS A 101 8.20 -8.94 9.64
CA LYS A 101 9.33 -9.21 10.53
C LYS A 101 9.02 -10.32 11.53
N ALA A 102 7.82 -10.32 12.12
CA ALA A 102 7.38 -11.36 13.04
C ALA A 102 7.38 -12.73 12.36
N PHE A 103 6.71 -12.84 11.20
CA PHE A 103 6.62 -14.07 10.41
C PHE A 103 8.00 -14.66 10.06
N LEU A 104 8.93 -13.79 9.63
CA LEU A 104 10.30 -14.20 9.28
C LEU A 104 11.14 -14.55 10.50
N SER A 105 10.90 -13.90 11.65
CA SER A 105 11.63 -14.19 12.89
C SER A 105 11.29 -15.58 13.44
N GLU A 106 10.02 -15.98 13.38
CA GLU A 106 9.55 -17.32 13.77
C GLU A 106 10.08 -18.42 12.85
N ARG A 107 10.38 -18.06 11.59
CA ARG A 107 10.79 -18.99 10.52
C ARG A 107 12.24 -18.77 10.12
N ARG A 108 13.07 -18.26 11.03
CA ARG A 108 14.46 -17.90 10.74
C ARG A 108 15.25 -19.06 10.14
N ASP A 109 14.99 -20.28 10.61
CA ASP A 109 15.67 -21.50 10.15
C ASP A 109 15.37 -21.80 8.69
N LEU A 110 14.15 -21.51 8.22
CA LEU A 110 13.78 -21.68 6.81
C LEU A 110 14.62 -20.79 5.89
N ALA A 111 15.06 -19.61 6.35
CA ALA A 111 15.90 -18.71 5.57
C ALA A 111 17.38 -19.13 5.50
N LEU A 112 17.79 -20.10 6.33
CA LEU A 112 19.14 -20.65 6.39
C LEU A 112 19.31 -21.87 5.49
N ILE A 113 18.28 -22.72 5.41
CA ILE A 113 18.31 -23.96 4.64
C ILE A 113 17.71 -23.71 3.26
N THR A 114 18.52 -23.80 2.20
CA THR A 114 18.06 -23.64 0.81
C THR A 114 17.68 -25.00 0.25
N PRO A 115 16.46 -25.20 -0.26
CA PRO A 115 16.04 -26.45 -0.89
C PRO A 115 16.92 -26.81 -2.10
N PRO A 116 17.13 -28.11 -2.40
CA PRO A 116 17.79 -28.54 -3.63
C PRO A 116 17.12 -27.95 -4.87
N GLY A 117 17.92 -27.47 -5.83
CA GLY A 117 17.42 -26.90 -7.08
C GLY A 117 17.05 -25.42 -7.04
N LEU A 118 17.12 -24.76 -5.87
CA LEU A 118 16.95 -23.30 -5.76
C LEU A 118 18.25 -22.61 -5.34
N THR A 119 18.46 -21.40 -5.86
CA THR A 119 19.47 -20.52 -5.30
C THR A 119 18.98 -19.96 -3.96
N LYS A 120 19.92 -19.62 -3.08
CA LYS A 120 19.64 -18.94 -1.80
C LYS A 120 18.84 -17.64 -1.99
N ARG A 121 19.02 -16.97 -3.12
CA ARG A 121 18.30 -15.73 -3.48
C ARG A 121 16.83 -16.02 -3.80
N GLU A 122 16.56 -17.01 -4.64
CA GLU A 122 15.19 -17.39 -5.03
C GLU A 122 14.40 -17.87 -3.82
N HIS A 123 14.99 -18.76 -3.02
CA HIS A 123 14.35 -19.27 -1.81
C HIS A 123 13.97 -18.15 -0.83
N ARG A 124 14.91 -17.24 -0.54
CA ARG A 124 14.64 -16.10 0.34
C ARG A 124 13.62 -15.12 -0.23
N ARG A 125 13.60 -14.93 -1.54
CA ARG A 125 12.57 -14.12 -2.20
C ARG A 125 11.20 -14.76 -2.05
N SER A 126 11.08 -16.07 -2.27
CA SER A 126 9.83 -16.81 -2.08
C SER A 126 9.32 -16.63 -0.64
N LEU A 127 10.20 -16.86 0.34
CA LEU A 127 9.85 -16.71 1.75
C LEU A 127 9.38 -15.28 2.09
N LEU A 128 9.98 -14.25 1.47
CA LEU A 128 9.57 -12.86 1.67
C LEU A 128 8.21 -12.55 1.02
N VAL A 129 7.91 -13.16 -0.14
CA VAL A 129 6.58 -13.07 -0.78
C VAL A 129 5.52 -13.77 0.08
N ASP A 130 5.83 -14.94 0.63
CA ASP A 130 4.93 -15.68 1.51
C ASP A 130 4.66 -14.90 2.80
N ALA A 131 5.70 -14.32 3.39
CA ALA A 131 5.58 -13.41 4.53
C ALA A 131 4.70 -12.22 4.21
N ALA A 132 4.86 -11.60 3.04
CA ALA A 132 4.04 -10.47 2.60
C ALA A 132 2.56 -10.87 2.46
N ARG A 133 2.28 -12.00 1.80
CA ARG A 133 0.91 -12.52 1.64
C ARG A 133 0.25 -12.81 2.98
N HIS A 134 0.95 -13.50 3.86
CA HIS A 134 0.46 -13.78 5.20
C HIS A 134 0.18 -12.50 5.98
N SER A 135 1.12 -11.55 5.95
CA SER A 135 1.03 -10.30 6.71
C SER A 135 -0.13 -9.42 6.23
N MET A 136 -0.37 -9.33 4.93
CA MET A 136 -1.52 -8.59 4.38
C MET A 136 -2.86 -9.18 4.79
N GLN A 137 -2.94 -10.50 5.00
CA GLN A 137 -4.16 -11.14 5.52
C GLN A 137 -4.42 -10.85 7.00
N GLN A 138 -3.39 -10.48 7.78
CA GLN A 138 -3.54 -10.17 9.20
C GLN A 138 -4.05 -8.76 9.45
N ILE A 139 -3.99 -7.85 8.46
CA ILE A 139 -4.43 -6.47 8.61
C ILE A 139 -5.96 -6.42 8.53
N GLN A 140 -6.61 -6.01 9.63
CA GLN A 140 -8.06 -6.07 9.77
C GLN A 140 -8.75 -4.75 9.40
N ARG A 141 -10.03 -4.84 9.01
CA ARG A 141 -10.87 -3.67 8.66
C ARG A 141 -10.96 -2.64 9.80
N VAL A 142 -11.08 -3.11 11.04
CA VAL A 142 -11.21 -2.24 12.23
C VAL A 142 -9.97 -1.36 12.45
N GLU A 143 -8.80 -1.86 12.10
CA GLU A 143 -7.53 -1.13 12.19
C GLU A 143 -7.49 -0.02 11.13
N CYS A 144 -7.88 -0.32 9.89
CA CYS A 144 -7.93 0.67 8.80
C CYS A 144 -8.87 1.85 9.12
N ALA A 145 -10.07 1.58 9.66
CA ALA A 145 -10.98 2.64 10.08
C ALA A 145 -10.39 3.52 11.20
N ALA A 146 -9.60 2.92 12.11
CA ALA A 146 -8.93 3.67 13.18
C ALA A 146 -7.77 4.51 12.65
N PHE A 147 -7.00 4.00 11.70
CA PHE A 147 -5.92 4.72 11.02
C PHE A 147 -6.47 5.94 10.27
N ASP A 148 -7.53 5.73 9.50
CA ASP A 148 -8.23 6.78 8.76
C ASP A 148 -8.70 7.91 9.67
N ARG A 149 -9.47 7.58 10.72
CA ARG A 149 -9.95 8.55 11.72
C ARG A 149 -8.80 9.32 12.40
N ARG A 150 -7.70 8.64 12.71
CA ARG A 150 -6.54 9.29 13.36
C ARG A 150 -5.91 10.31 12.43
N ASN A 151 -5.70 9.97 11.16
CA ASN A 151 -5.12 10.88 10.17
C ASN A 151 -6.03 12.11 9.98
N PHE A 152 -7.35 11.91 9.90
CA PHE A 152 -8.30 13.03 9.81
C PHE A 152 -8.36 13.91 11.07
N SER A 153 -8.05 13.38 12.25
CA SER A 153 -8.05 14.17 13.49
C SER A 153 -6.99 15.28 13.52
N PHE A 154 -5.97 15.21 12.65
CA PHE A 154 -4.94 16.23 12.51
C PHE A 154 -5.35 17.39 11.61
N ILE A 155 -6.39 17.23 10.77
CA ILE A 155 -6.84 18.28 9.84
C ILE A 155 -7.25 19.56 10.58
N PRO A 156 -8.04 19.54 11.66
CA PRO A 156 -8.40 20.77 12.37
C PRO A 156 -7.19 21.49 12.97
N ALA A 157 -6.12 20.78 13.35
CA ALA A 157 -4.89 21.42 13.82
C ALA A 157 -4.15 22.09 12.66
N ALA A 158 -4.02 21.39 11.53
CA ALA A 158 -3.37 21.91 10.33
C ALA A 158 -4.10 23.11 9.71
N LEU A 159 -5.44 23.14 9.76
CA LEU A 159 -6.23 24.27 9.29
C LEU A 159 -6.18 25.50 10.22
N ARG A 160 -5.69 25.34 11.45
CA ARG A 160 -5.53 26.44 12.41
C ARG A 160 -4.13 27.07 12.38
N GLU A 161 -3.19 26.43 11.70
CA GLU A 161 -1.86 26.96 11.45
C GLU A 161 -1.83 27.45 9.99
N ASP A 162 -2.05 28.75 9.80
CA ASP A 162 -1.77 29.44 8.53
C ASP A 162 -0.30 29.18 8.16
N ASP A 163 -0.08 28.38 7.11
CA ASP A 163 1.21 28.05 6.49
C ASP A 163 2.31 27.47 7.41
N MET A 164 2.49 26.14 7.33
CA MET A 164 3.79 25.49 7.57
C MET A 164 4.69 25.61 6.34
#